data_AF-A0A9D4GSX1-F1
#
_entry.id   AF-A0A9D4GSX1-F1
#
_cell.length_a   1.000
_cell.length_b   1.000
_cell.length_c   1.000
_cell.angle_alpha   90.00
_cell.angle_beta   90.00
_cell.angle_gamma   90.00
#
_symmetry.space_group_name_H-M   'P 1'
#
loop_
_entity.id
_entity.type
_entity.pdbx_description
1 polymer ?
#
loop_
_entity_poly.entity_id
_entity_poly.type
_entity_poly.pdbx_seq_one_letter_code
_entity_poly.pdbx_strand_id
1 'polypeptide(L)'
;MLDTMTSISGTFNSKLIDSLKSGKRFRLVGDNINFKMGVSQERKSVGKVGHIQHWFGSAAIVQNVNFQAMDNDIPQCDLRLLPTETFIICEEELQEISNNFSVLSSRVLVEFFPWLKPSTACVNEAIAVVPQDLKKKNTIIPLPIMHKNQSSN
;
A
#
# COMPACT_ATOMS: atom_id res chain seq x y z
N MET A 1 1.64 -0.05 -31.67
CA MET A 1 2.35 0.37 -30.44
C MET A 1 1.91 1.73 -29.94
N LEU A 2 1.57 2.69 -30.82
CA LEU A 2 0.88 3.94 -30.41
C LEU A 2 -0.50 3.67 -29.81
N ASP A 3 -1.31 2.78 -30.42
CA ASP A 3 -2.68 2.49 -29.98
C ASP A 3 -2.79 1.93 -28.56
N THR A 4 -1.78 1.19 -28.10
CA THR A 4 -1.73 0.63 -26.74
C THR A 4 -1.43 1.70 -25.69
N MET A 5 -0.62 2.72 -26.01
CA MET A 5 -0.34 3.79 -25.06
C MET A 5 -1.50 4.80 -24.94
N THR A 6 -2.22 5.09 -26.03
CA THR A 6 -3.44 5.93 -25.99
C THR A 6 -4.60 5.23 -25.29
N SER A 7 -4.77 3.92 -25.46
CA SER A 7 -5.78 3.15 -24.73
C SER A 7 -5.45 2.97 -23.23
N ILE A 8 -4.16 2.80 -22.86
CA ILE A 8 -3.74 2.85 -21.45
C ILE A 8 -3.96 4.26 -20.89
N SER A 9 -3.70 5.31 -21.68
CA SER A 9 -3.81 6.72 -21.29
C SER A 9 -5.26 7.19 -21.02
N GLY A 10 -6.22 6.75 -21.83
CA GLY A 10 -7.63 7.12 -21.64
C GLY A 10 -8.28 6.47 -20.42
N THR A 11 -7.92 5.22 -20.13
CA THR A 11 -8.59 4.39 -19.12
C THR A 11 -8.16 4.71 -17.69
N PHE A 12 -6.95 5.24 -17.49
CA PHE A 12 -6.51 5.64 -16.14
C PHE A 12 -7.21 6.94 -15.70
N ASN A 13 -7.42 7.88 -16.62
CA ASN A 13 -8.05 9.18 -16.36
C ASN A 13 -9.49 9.00 -15.88
N SER A 14 -10.30 8.17 -16.56
CA SER A 14 -11.67 7.89 -16.16
C SER A 14 -11.74 7.26 -14.76
N LYS A 15 -10.90 6.24 -14.49
CA LYS A 15 -10.83 5.58 -13.19
C LYS A 15 -10.46 6.53 -12.04
N LEU A 16 -9.53 7.46 -12.29
CA LEU A 16 -9.14 8.49 -11.32
C LEU A 16 -10.26 9.51 -11.09
N ILE A 17 -10.90 9.98 -12.16
CA ILE A 17 -12.04 10.92 -12.09
C ILE A 17 -13.22 10.29 -11.34
N ASP A 18 -13.56 9.03 -11.62
CA ASP A 18 -14.65 8.33 -10.93
C ASP A 18 -14.31 8.08 -9.45
N SER A 19 -13.04 7.81 -9.15
CA SER A 19 -12.55 7.69 -7.77
C SER A 19 -12.64 9.03 -7.01
N LEU A 20 -12.33 10.14 -7.67
CA LEU A 20 -12.50 11.49 -7.12
C LEU A 20 -13.97 11.84 -6.89
N LYS A 21 -14.85 11.55 -7.85
CA LYS A 21 -16.30 11.78 -7.72
C LYS A 21 -16.92 10.98 -6.59
N SER A 22 -16.39 9.80 -6.28
CA SER A 22 -16.81 8.99 -5.13
C SER A 22 -16.21 9.45 -3.79
N GLY A 23 -15.53 10.60 -3.75
CA GLY A 23 -14.98 11.20 -2.53
C GLY A 23 -13.72 10.52 -2.01
N LYS A 24 -13.10 9.63 -2.81
CA LYS A 24 -11.86 8.96 -2.41
C LYS A 24 -10.65 9.87 -2.65
N ARG A 25 -9.66 9.74 -1.78
CA ARG A 25 -8.36 10.40 -1.92
C ARG A 25 -7.39 9.48 -2.64
N PHE A 26 -6.49 10.05 -3.43
CA PHE A 26 -5.40 9.30 -4.02
C PHE A 26 -4.05 9.91 -3.66
N ARG A 27 -3.02 9.07 -3.61
CA ARG A 27 -1.62 9.46 -3.48
C ARG A 27 -0.88 9.06 -4.74
N LEU A 28 -0.02 9.94 -5.24
CA LEU A 28 0.87 9.63 -6.34
C LEU A 28 2.16 9.05 -5.78
N VAL A 29 2.59 7.93 -6.33
CA VAL A 29 3.90 7.32 -6.06
C VAL A 29 4.64 7.20 -7.38
N GLY A 30 5.96 7.34 -7.33
CA GLY A 30 6.79 7.14 -8.51
C GLY A 30 8.22 6.80 -8.14
N ASP A 31 8.89 6.12 -9.07
CA ASP A 31 10.25 5.66 -8.91
C ASP A 31 11.00 5.68 -10.25
N ASN A 32 12.33 5.79 -10.17
CA ASN A 32 13.23 5.76 -11.30
C ASN A 32 13.45 4.31 -11.76
N ILE A 33 13.22 4.07 -13.04
CA ILE A 33 13.48 2.77 -13.68
C ILE A 33 14.73 2.93 -14.53
N ASN A 34 15.84 2.36 -14.05
CA ASN A 34 17.12 2.37 -14.74
C ASN A 34 17.41 0.97 -15.28
N PHE A 35 17.60 0.82 -16.59
CA PHE A 35 17.98 -0.46 -17.17
C PHE A 35 19.00 -0.29 -18.28
N LYS A 36 19.88 -1.30 -18.39
CA LYS A 36 20.93 -1.35 -19.40
C LYS A 36 20.36 -1.93 -20.68
N MET A 37 20.56 -1.22 -21.79
CA MET A 37 20.25 -1.74 -23.12
C MET A 37 21.24 -2.83 -23.52
N GLY A 38 20.74 -3.94 -24.07
CA GLY A 38 21.58 -5.00 -24.64
C GLY A 38 21.93 -4.73 -26.11
N VAL A 39 23.09 -5.19 -26.54
CA VAL A 39 23.69 -4.94 -27.88
C VAL A 39 22.79 -5.36 -29.06
N SER A 40 21.91 -6.33 -28.87
CA SER A 40 20.94 -6.77 -29.89
C SER A 40 19.84 -5.74 -30.17
N GLN A 41 19.48 -4.90 -29.19
CA GLN A 41 18.47 -3.85 -29.35
C GLN A 41 19.08 -2.50 -29.76
N GLU A 42 20.41 -2.38 -29.78
CA GLU A 42 21.14 -1.16 -30.12
C GLU A 42 21.19 -0.86 -31.62
N ARG A 43 21.04 -1.88 -32.50
CA ARG A 43 21.21 -1.72 -33.96
C ARG A 43 20.19 -0.79 -34.65
N LYS A 44 19.14 -0.34 -33.95
CA LYS A 44 18.13 0.59 -34.50
C LYS A 44 18.33 2.05 -34.08
N SER A 45 19.24 2.35 -33.15
CA SER A 45 19.53 3.71 -32.69
C SER A 45 21.02 3.99 -32.77
N VAL A 46 21.40 4.87 -33.70
CA VAL A 46 22.77 5.28 -34.00
C VAL A 46 23.57 5.59 -32.72
N GLY A 47 24.65 4.83 -32.48
CA GLY A 47 25.86 5.35 -31.83
C GLY A 47 26.01 5.31 -30.30
N LYS A 48 25.15 4.62 -29.52
CA LYS A 48 25.31 4.57 -28.05
C LYS A 48 25.35 3.14 -27.50
N VAL A 49 26.52 2.51 -27.54
CA VAL A 49 26.77 1.17 -26.96
C VAL A 49 26.80 1.28 -25.43
N GLY A 50 26.03 0.46 -24.73
CA GLY A 50 26.08 0.35 -23.26
C GLY A 50 25.39 1.46 -22.46
N HIS A 51 24.51 2.24 -23.08
CA HIS A 51 23.79 3.34 -22.41
C HIS A 51 22.70 2.82 -21.46
N ILE A 52 22.62 3.41 -20.26
CA ILE A 52 21.54 3.17 -19.29
C ILE A 52 20.34 4.02 -19.71
N GLN A 53 19.20 3.39 -19.99
CA GLN A 53 17.96 4.13 -20.15
C GLN A 53 17.40 4.51 -18.79
N HIS A 54 16.96 5.76 -18.69
CA HIS A 54 16.34 6.33 -17.50
C HIS A 54 14.87 6.59 -17.82
N TRP A 55 13.99 5.80 -17.24
CA TRP A 55 12.55 6.01 -17.27
C TRP A 55 12.05 6.36 -15.87
N PHE A 56 10.85 6.90 -15.79
CA PHE A 56 10.16 7.15 -14.54
C PHE A 56 8.81 6.44 -14.57
N GLY A 57 8.62 5.49 -13.66
CA GLY A 57 7.35 4.81 -13.46
C GLY A 57 6.56 5.50 -12.36
N SER A 58 5.25 5.63 -12.54
CA SER A 58 4.38 6.18 -11.50
C SER A 58 3.03 5.48 -11.45
N ALA A 59 2.36 5.59 -10.31
CA ALA A 59 1.03 5.08 -10.08
C ALA A 59 0.24 5.99 -9.13
N ALA A 60 -1.06 6.03 -9.31
CA ALA A 60 -1.99 6.61 -8.35
C ALA A 60 -2.55 5.51 -7.45
N ILE A 61 -2.41 5.66 -6.14
CA ILE A 61 -2.98 4.78 -5.13
C ILE A 61 -4.26 5.43 -4.62
N VAL A 62 -5.42 4.89 -5.00
CA VAL A 62 -6.72 5.31 -4.50
C VAL A 62 -6.98 4.62 -3.17
N GLN A 63 -7.12 5.42 -2.12
CA GLN A 63 -7.34 4.96 -0.75
C GLN A 63 -8.83 4.67 -0.53
N ASN A 64 -9.15 3.52 0.06
CA ASN A 64 -10.53 3.18 0.42
C ASN A 64 -10.97 3.81 1.75
N VAL A 65 -10.01 4.11 2.62
CA VAL A 65 -10.26 4.76 3.91
C VAL A 65 -9.76 6.19 3.83
N ASN A 66 -10.64 7.12 4.23
CA ASN A 66 -10.31 8.52 4.32
C ASN A 66 -9.92 8.84 5.77
N PHE A 67 -8.73 9.39 5.96
CA PHE A 67 -8.21 9.78 7.27
C PHE A 67 -8.26 11.30 7.46
N GLN A 68 -9.31 11.96 6.96
CA GLN A 68 -9.47 13.43 7.04
C GLN A 68 -9.38 14.00 8.46
N ALA A 69 -9.76 13.22 9.47
CA ALA A 69 -9.65 13.62 10.87
C ALA A 69 -8.20 13.60 11.40
N MET A 70 -7.27 12.98 10.68
CA MET A 70 -5.85 12.97 11.02
C MET A 70 -5.12 13.98 10.14
N ASP A 71 -4.56 15.00 10.77
CA ASP A 71 -3.73 15.98 10.11
C ASP A 71 -2.43 15.32 9.59
N ASN A 72 -2.05 15.63 8.35
CA ASN A 72 -0.78 15.17 7.76
C ASN A 72 0.27 16.29 7.72
N ASP A 73 -0.14 17.55 7.93
CA ASP A 73 0.73 18.71 7.75
C ASP A 73 1.40 19.11 9.07
N ILE A 74 0.85 18.67 10.21
CA ILE A 74 1.33 19.00 11.54
C ILE A 74 1.55 17.70 12.34
N PRO A 75 2.67 17.56 13.06
CA PRO A 75 2.85 16.47 14.02
C PRO A 75 1.69 16.44 15.03
N GLN A 76 1.17 15.24 15.33
CA GLN A 76 0.03 15.10 16.25
C GLN A 76 0.36 15.57 17.68
N CYS A 77 1.61 15.44 18.11
CA CYS A 77 2.13 16.02 19.34
C CYS A 77 3.66 16.17 19.29
N ASP A 78 4.21 16.97 20.22
CA ASP A 78 5.65 17.02 20.45
C ASP A 78 6.07 15.83 21.31
N LEU A 79 6.81 14.90 20.71
CA LEU A 79 7.29 13.68 21.38
C LEU A 79 8.16 13.96 22.61
N ARG A 80 8.80 15.14 22.68
CA ARG A 80 9.66 15.55 23.82
C ARG A 80 8.85 15.88 25.08
N LEU A 81 7.56 16.14 24.92
CA LEU A 81 6.65 16.48 26.02
C LEU A 81 5.88 15.25 26.54
N LEU A 82 6.00 14.11 25.85
CA LEU A 82 5.32 12.89 26.27
C LEU A 82 6.06 12.24 27.45
N PRO A 83 5.34 11.82 28.50
CA PRO A 83 5.90 11.00 29.56
C PRO A 83 6.46 9.69 29.00
N THR A 84 7.58 9.21 29.55
CA THR A 84 8.24 7.95 29.11
C THR A 84 7.29 6.76 29.24
N GLU A 85 6.40 6.80 30.23
CA GLU A 85 5.39 5.78 30.52
C GLU A 85 4.44 5.58 29.35
N THR A 86 4.22 6.59 28.51
CA THR A 86 3.38 6.51 27.29
C THR A 86 3.95 5.53 26.26
N PHE A 87 5.25 5.25 26.32
CA PHE A 87 5.93 4.31 25.41
C PHE A 87 6.07 2.91 26.01
N ILE A 88 5.64 2.72 27.26
CA ILE A 88 5.71 1.46 27.97
C ILE A 88 4.30 0.86 27.99
N ILE A 89 4.22 -0.43 27.72
CA ILE A 89 2.97 -1.18 27.79
C ILE A 89 2.45 -1.14 29.23
N CYS A 90 1.22 -0.65 29.43
CA CYS A 90 0.60 -0.65 30.75
C CYS A 90 0.04 -2.05 31.09
N GLU A 91 -0.33 -2.26 32.36
CA GLU A 91 -0.83 -3.57 32.81
C GLU A 91 -2.14 -3.96 32.12
N GLU A 92 -3.01 -2.99 31.85
CA GLU A 92 -4.25 -3.20 31.11
C GLU A 92 -3.99 -3.65 29.66
N GLU A 93 -3.06 -2.99 28.97
CA GLU A 93 -2.66 -3.36 27.60
C GLU A 93 -2.00 -4.75 27.57
N LEU A 94 -1.16 -5.06 28.56
CA LEU A 94 -0.54 -6.38 28.65
C LEU A 94 -1.58 -7.48 28.87
N GLN A 95 -2.59 -7.23 29.70
CA GLN A 95 -3.69 -8.15 29.92
C GLN A 95 -4.52 -8.35 28.65
N GLU A 96 -4.79 -7.30 27.89
CA GLU A 96 -5.48 -7.39 26.60
C GLU A 96 -4.67 -8.20 25.58
N ILE A 97 -3.36 -7.95 25.47
CA ILE A 97 -2.46 -8.70 24.59
C ILE A 97 -2.44 -10.19 24.98
N SER A 98 -2.35 -10.49 26.28
CA SER A 98 -2.36 -11.87 26.80
C SER A 98 -3.66 -12.59 26.47
N ASN A 99 -4.81 -11.94 26.68
CA ASN A 99 -6.13 -12.49 26.33
C ASN A 99 -6.23 -12.75 24.82
N ASN A 100 -5.85 -11.78 23.98
CA ASN A 100 -5.85 -11.92 22.54
C ASN A 100 -4.96 -13.09 22.07
N PHE A 101 -3.79 -13.25 22.67
CA PHE A 101 -2.88 -14.37 22.37
C PHE A 101 -3.47 -15.72 22.78
N SER A 102 -4.13 -15.79 23.94
CA SER A 102 -4.82 -17.00 24.41
C SER A 102 -5.94 -17.41 23.45
N VAL A 103 -6.75 -16.45 22.98
CA VAL A 103 -7.81 -16.67 21.99
C VAL A 103 -7.22 -17.19 20.67
N LEU A 104 -6.16 -16.56 20.15
CA LEU A 104 -5.50 -17.00 18.91
C LEU A 104 -4.92 -18.42 19.04
N SER A 105 -4.24 -18.70 20.15
CA SER A 105 -3.66 -20.01 20.42
C SER A 105 -4.76 -21.07 20.51
N SER A 106 -5.88 -20.75 21.18
CA SER A 106 -7.03 -21.64 21.29
C SER A 106 -7.69 -21.91 19.94
N ARG A 107 -7.77 -20.92 19.04
CA ARG A 107 -8.29 -21.11 17.67
C ARG A 107 -7.44 -22.11 16.89
N VAL A 108 -6.11 -21.98 16.97
CA VAL A 108 -5.17 -22.93 16.36
C VAL A 108 -5.38 -24.32 16.97
N LEU A 109 -5.42 -24.45 18.29
CA LEU A 109 -5.62 -25.76 18.92
C LEU A 109 -6.91 -26.45 18.46
N VAL A 110 -8.03 -25.72 18.40
CA VAL A 110 -9.31 -26.27 17.95
C VAL A 110 -9.31 -26.67 16.46
N GLU A 111 -8.54 -25.95 15.63
CA GLU A 111 -8.37 -26.27 14.20
C GLU A 111 -7.56 -27.58 14.01
N PHE A 112 -6.47 -27.74 14.76
CA PHE A 112 -5.56 -28.88 14.59
C PHE A 112 -5.96 -30.13 15.37
N PHE A 113 -6.74 -30.00 16.46
CA PHE A 113 -7.13 -31.11 17.32
C PHE A 113 -8.65 -31.37 17.22
N PRO A 114 -9.09 -32.40 16.48
CA PRO A 114 -10.51 -32.66 16.23
C PRO A 114 -11.37 -32.86 17.47
N TRP A 115 -10.79 -33.36 18.57
CA TRP A 115 -11.47 -33.57 19.85
C TRP A 115 -11.78 -32.25 20.59
N LEU A 116 -11.15 -31.14 20.21
CA LEU A 116 -11.43 -29.80 20.71
C LEU A 116 -12.49 -29.05 19.88
N LYS A 117 -12.99 -29.62 18.77
CA LYS A 117 -14.05 -28.98 17.97
C LYS A 117 -15.32 -28.59 18.76
N PRO A 118 -15.78 -29.35 19.77
CA PRO A 118 -16.92 -28.93 20.59
C PRO A 118 -16.72 -27.61 21.34
N SER A 119 -15.47 -27.21 21.64
CA SER A 119 -15.16 -25.96 22.35
C SER A 119 -15.00 -24.74 21.43
N THR A 120 -15.21 -24.90 20.11
CA THR A 120 -15.23 -23.79 19.13
C THR A 120 -16.10 -22.62 19.58
N ALA A 121 -17.27 -22.88 20.18
CA ALA A 121 -18.18 -21.84 20.65
C ALA A 121 -17.55 -20.94 21.73
N CYS A 122 -16.69 -21.50 22.59
CA CYS A 122 -16.03 -20.77 23.67
C CYS A 122 -14.81 -19.97 23.19
N VAL A 123 -14.25 -20.31 22.03
CA VAL A 123 -13.02 -19.72 21.48
C VAL A 123 -13.31 -18.53 20.55
N ASN A 124 -14.57 -18.33 20.16
CA ASN A 124 -15.01 -17.25 19.28
C ASN A 124 -15.14 -15.89 19.98
N GLU A 125 -14.31 -15.61 20.99
CA GLU A 125 -14.22 -14.28 21.56
C GLU A 125 -13.68 -13.31 20.50
N ALA A 126 -14.35 -12.16 20.34
CA ALA A 126 -14.02 -11.18 19.32
C ALA A 126 -12.80 -10.36 19.76
N ILE A 127 -11.62 -10.74 19.29
CA ILE A 127 -10.46 -9.83 19.26
C ILE A 127 -10.92 -8.56 18.53
N ALA A 128 -10.56 -7.38 19.08
CA ALA A 128 -10.92 -6.06 18.56
C ALA A 128 -10.97 -6.08 17.03
N VAL A 129 -12.18 -5.95 16.49
CA VAL A 129 -12.41 -6.20 15.06
C VAL A 129 -11.80 -5.05 14.28
N VAL A 130 -10.73 -5.35 13.54
CA VAL A 130 -10.16 -4.40 12.57
C VAL A 130 -11.31 -3.88 11.70
N PRO A 131 -11.52 -2.55 11.63
CA PRO A 131 -12.56 -1.94 10.82
C PRO A 131 -12.61 -2.57 9.43
N GLN A 132 -13.79 -3.01 8.99
CA GLN A 132 -13.93 -3.73 7.72
C GLN A 132 -13.37 -2.93 6.53
N ASP A 133 -13.38 -1.60 6.63
CA ASP A 133 -12.85 -0.72 5.60
C ASP A 133 -11.32 -0.77 5.48
N LEU A 134 -10.59 -1.05 6.57
CA LEU A 134 -9.13 -1.27 6.55
C LEU A 134 -8.76 -2.62 5.93
N LYS A 135 -9.69 -3.59 5.87
CA LYS A 135 -9.46 -4.89 5.21
C LYS A 135 -9.53 -4.79 3.68
N LYS A 136 -10.11 -3.71 3.14
CA LYS A 136 -10.27 -3.52 1.69
C LYS A 136 -8.96 -3.02 1.07
N LYS A 137 -8.39 -3.80 0.14
CA LYS A 137 -7.17 -3.40 -0.60
C LYS A 137 -7.38 -2.11 -1.37
N ASN A 138 -6.43 -1.17 -1.25
CA ASN A 138 -6.39 0.06 -2.05
C ASN A 138 -6.29 -0.27 -3.55
N THR A 139 -6.83 0.61 -4.39
CA THR A 139 -6.77 0.44 -5.85
C THR A 139 -5.53 1.13 -6.40
N ILE A 140 -4.71 0.39 -7.14
CA ILE A 140 -3.53 0.94 -7.80
C ILE A 140 -3.87 1.17 -9.27
N ILE A 141 -3.75 2.42 -9.70
CA ILE A 141 -3.96 2.83 -11.09
C ILE A 141 -2.57 3.16 -11.66
N PRO A 142 -1.99 2.31 -12.52
CA PRO A 142 -0.70 2.60 -13.13
C PRO A 142 -0.83 3.80 -14.06
N LEU A 143 0.14 4.71 -14.00
CA LEU A 143 0.24 5.86 -14.88
C LEU A 143 1.21 5.56 -16.05
N PRO A 144 1.12 6.30 -17.16
CA PRO A 144 2.04 6.13 -18.28
C PRO A 144 3.50 6.32 -17.84
N ILE A 145 4.38 5.42 -18.30
CA ILE A 145 5.83 5.52 -18.06
C ILE A 145 6.35 6.77 -18.77
N MET A 146 7.04 7.63 -18.04
CA MET A 146 7.71 8.79 -18.61
C MET A 146 9.12 8.41 -19.04
N HIS A 147 9.35 8.49 -20.35
CA HIS A 147 10.68 8.33 -20.92
C HIS A 147 11.41 9.67 -20.74
N LYS A 148 12.62 9.67 -20.16
CA LYS A 148 13.43 10.88 -20.11
C LYS A 148 13.82 11.27 -21.54
N ASN A 149 13.18 12.30 -22.10
CA ASN A 149 13.65 12.91 -23.33
C ASN A 149 15.00 13.59 -23.05
N GLN A 150 16.08 13.07 -23.64
CA GLN A 150 17.38 13.75 -23.68
C GLN A 150 17.34 14.92 -24.67
N SER A 151 16.42 15.87 -24.48
CA SER A 151 16.36 17.09 -25.27
C SER A 151 16.07 18.27 -24.36
N SER A 152 17.14 18.88 -23.84
CA SER A 152 17.43 20.33 -23.84
C SER A 152 18.65 20.58 -22.94
N ASN A 153 19.78 20.87 -23.61
CA ASN A 153 21.00 21.58 -23.21
C ASN A 153 21.55 21.43 -21.78
#